data_AF-A0A1V5YV68-F1
#
_entry.id   AF-A0A1V5YV68-F1
#
_cell.length_a   1.000
_cell.length_b   1.000
_cell.length_c   1.000
_cell.angle_alpha   90.00
_cell.angle_beta   90.00
_cell.angle_gamma   90.00
#
_symmetry.space_group_name_H-M   'P 1'
#
loop_
_entity.id
_entity.type
_entity.pdbx_description
1 polymer ?
#
loop_
_entity_poly.entity_id
_entity_poly.type
_entity_poly.pdbx_seq_one_letter_code
_entity_poly.pdbx_strand_id
1 'polypeptide(L)'
;MVMAKLLGINADEDFCEHCGKTHLKKVVWIELDDGTIQHVGCDCAYSILTGKAKNRKEGGRIYDWLMWVEYARKLAQKFPPAEAEAKMSARSGRAIKIADGKIIFVNEPKDSLFRTFDINKVV
;
A
#
# COMPACT_ATOMS: atom_id res chain seq x y z
N MET A 1 3.74 14.10 -15.04
CA MET A 1 2.89 13.59 -13.93
C MET A 1 3.82 13.01 -12.91
N VAL A 2 3.68 13.38 -11.63
CA VAL A 2 4.51 12.79 -10.57
C VAL A 2 4.08 11.34 -10.37
N MET A 3 4.96 10.37 -10.56
CA MET A 3 4.70 8.94 -10.36
C MET A 3 5.01 8.50 -8.92
N ALA A 4 4.13 8.86 -7.98
CA ALA A 4 4.24 8.35 -6.62
C ALA A 4 3.91 6.85 -6.53
N LYS A 5 4.55 6.13 -5.61
CA LYS A 5 4.27 4.73 -5.27
C LYS A 5 3.78 4.62 -3.84
N LEU A 6 2.88 3.67 -3.61
CA LEU A 6 2.40 3.35 -2.28
C LEU A 6 3.32 2.30 -1.64
N LEU A 7 3.81 2.57 -0.43
CA LEU A 7 4.74 1.68 0.26
C LEU A 7 4.06 0.85 1.36
N GLY A 8 3.25 1.48 2.21
CA GLY A 8 2.73 0.79 3.39
C GLY A 8 1.94 1.70 4.33
N ILE A 9 1.62 1.18 5.52
CA ILE A 9 0.84 1.89 6.54
C ILE A 9 1.82 2.54 7.51
N ASN A 10 1.67 3.83 7.75
CA ASN A 10 2.35 4.48 8.86
C ASN A 10 1.43 4.42 10.10
N ALA A 11 1.88 3.72 11.14
CA ALA A 11 1.19 3.63 12.43
C ALA A 11 1.79 4.53 13.52
N ASP A 12 2.93 5.17 13.24
CA ASP A 12 3.70 5.96 14.18
C ASP A 12 3.29 7.44 14.17
N GLU A 13 2.88 7.95 13.01
CA GLU A 13 2.55 9.36 12.80
C GLU A 13 1.05 9.58 12.60
N ASP A 14 0.54 10.71 13.13
CA ASP A 14 -0.87 11.11 13.02
C ASP A 14 -1.07 12.37 12.16
N PHE A 15 -0.07 12.78 11.37
CA PHE A 15 -0.17 13.96 10.53
C PHE A 15 0.21 13.71 9.07
N CYS A 16 -0.17 14.66 8.20
CA CYS A 16 0.06 14.62 6.76
C CYS A 16 1.09 15.65 6.36
N GLU A 17 2.25 15.22 5.88
CA GLU A 17 3.32 16.13 5.40
C GLU A 17 2.87 16.96 4.19
N HIS A 18 1.94 16.45 3.39
CA HIS A 18 1.47 17.14 2.19
C HIS A 18 0.56 18.34 2.49
N CYS A 19 -0.22 18.32 3.57
CA CYS A 19 -1.21 19.37 3.83
C CYS A 19 -1.25 19.88 5.28
N GLY A 20 -0.32 19.43 6.13
CA GLY A 20 -0.21 19.86 7.54
C GLY A 20 -1.35 19.42 8.45
N LYS A 21 -2.27 18.57 7.99
CA LYS A 21 -3.41 18.13 8.81
C LYS A 21 -2.93 17.11 9.85
N THR A 22 -3.33 17.29 11.10
CA THR A 22 -2.98 16.44 12.25
C THR A 22 -4.15 15.58 12.73
N HIS A 23 -3.92 14.72 13.75
CA HIS A 23 -4.92 13.82 14.36
C HIS A 23 -5.59 12.87 13.36
N LEU A 24 -4.82 12.43 12.38
CA LEU A 24 -5.22 11.48 11.35
C LEU A 24 -5.16 10.07 11.91
N LYS A 25 -6.26 9.32 11.73
CA LYS A 25 -6.33 7.91 12.15
C LYS A 25 -5.70 6.94 11.15
N LYS A 26 -5.41 7.41 9.94
CA LYS A 26 -4.97 6.59 8.80
C LYS A 26 -3.94 7.38 8.02
N VAL A 27 -2.68 7.02 8.20
CA VAL A 27 -1.52 7.60 7.51
C VAL A 27 -0.81 6.49 6.75
N VAL A 28 -0.27 6.80 5.59
CA VAL A 28 0.40 5.85 4.71
C VAL A 28 1.73 6.40 4.23
N TRP A 29 2.68 5.51 3.99
CA TRP A 29 3.95 5.83 3.37
C TRP A 29 3.82 5.82 1.84
N ILE A 30 4.34 6.86 1.20
CA ILE A 30 4.48 6.95 -0.25
C ILE A 30 5.94 7.25 -0.63
N GLU A 31 6.37 6.79 -1.79
CA GLU A 31 7.66 7.14 -2.43
C GLU A 31 7.37 8.04 -3.62
N LEU A 32 7.97 9.23 -3.67
CA LEU A 32 7.90 10.14 -4.82
C LEU A 32 8.92 9.76 -5.90
N ASP A 33 8.84 10.44 -7.06
CA ASP A 33 9.70 10.16 -8.22
C ASP A 33 11.20 10.29 -7.94
N ASP A 34 11.56 11.22 -7.06
CA ASP A 34 12.93 11.48 -6.64
C ASP A 34 13.43 10.50 -5.56
N GLY A 35 12.60 9.52 -5.19
CA GLY A 35 12.88 8.56 -4.12
C GLY A 35 12.57 9.09 -2.71
N THR A 36 12.05 10.31 -2.58
CA THR A 36 11.66 10.86 -1.28
C THR A 36 10.50 10.06 -0.69
N ILE A 37 10.66 9.57 0.54
CA ILE A 37 9.60 8.90 1.28
C ILE A 37 8.85 9.94 2.11
N GLN A 38 7.52 9.93 2.02
CA GLN A 38 6.64 10.82 2.79
C GLN A 38 5.51 10.05 3.45
N HIS A 39 5.06 10.53 4.61
CA HIS A 39 3.83 10.06 5.23
C HIS A 39 2.68 11.05 5.02
N VAL A 40 1.56 10.52 4.54
CA VAL A 40 0.42 11.34 4.15
C VAL A 40 -0.88 10.70 4.61
N GLY A 41 -1.86 11.55 4.91
CA GLY A 41 -3.24 11.09 5.12
C GLY A 41 -3.79 10.45 3.84
N CYS A 42 -4.62 9.40 3.99
CA CYS A 42 -5.07 8.61 2.84
C CYS A 42 -5.80 9.41 1.75
N ASP A 43 -6.52 10.48 2.12
CA ASP A 43 -7.20 11.35 1.15
C ASP A 43 -6.19 12.11 0.27
N CYS A 44 -5.04 12.49 0.84
CA CYS A 44 -3.94 13.11 0.11
C CYS A 44 -3.16 12.06 -0.68
N ALA A 45 -2.94 10.87 -0.11
CA ALA A 45 -2.32 9.75 -0.83
C ALA A 45 -3.07 9.46 -2.14
N TYR A 46 -4.40 9.36 -2.10
CA TYR A 46 -5.23 9.18 -3.30
C TYR A 46 -4.99 10.29 -4.33
N SER A 47 -4.97 11.55 -3.88
CA SER A 47 -4.79 12.69 -4.78
C SER A 47 -3.41 12.67 -5.44
N ILE A 48 -2.35 12.42 -4.67
CA ILE A 48 -0.97 12.36 -5.15
C ILE A 48 -0.76 11.20 -6.13
N LEU A 49 -1.23 10.00 -5.76
CA LEU A 49 -1.04 8.77 -6.55
C LEU A 49 -1.81 8.77 -7.88
N THR A 50 -2.93 9.50 -7.95
CA THR A 50 -3.83 9.45 -9.11
C THR A 50 -3.90 10.76 -9.90
N GLY A 51 -3.37 11.85 -9.35
CA GLY A 51 -3.55 13.20 -9.89
C GLY A 51 -4.97 13.75 -9.78
N LYS A 52 -5.89 13.06 -9.09
CA LYS A 52 -7.29 13.46 -8.92
C LYS A 52 -7.47 14.30 -7.65
N ALA A 53 -8.64 14.92 -7.50
CA ALA A 53 -9.00 15.61 -6.27
C ALA A 53 -9.06 14.65 -5.06
N LYS A 54 -8.78 15.15 -3.86
CA LYS A 54 -8.88 14.39 -2.60
C LYS A 54 -10.26 13.75 -2.49
N ASN A 55 -10.30 12.46 -2.15
CA ASN A 55 -11.54 11.71 -1.98
C ASN A 55 -11.43 10.78 -0.78
N ARG A 56 -12.30 10.98 0.22
CA ARG A 56 -12.27 10.22 1.47
C ARG A 56 -12.60 8.74 1.30
N LYS A 57 -13.51 8.41 0.38
CA LYS A 57 -13.90 7.01 0.13
C LYS A 57 -12.77 6.25 -0.55
N GLU A 58 -12.18 6.85 -1.59
CA GLU A 58 -11.06 6.23 -2.30
C GLU A 58 -9.80 6.21 -1.44
N GLY A 59 -9.54 7.26 -0.66
CA GLY A 59 -8.49 7.26 0.37
C GLY A 59 -8.69 6.13 1.39
N GLY A 60 -9.91 5.93 1.89
CA GLY A 60 -10.22 4.81 2.78
C GLY A 60 -9.85 3.44 2.18
N ARG A 61 -10.13 3.24 0.89
CA ARG A 61 -9.77 2.00 0.17
C ARG A 61 -8.26 1.77 0.10
N ILE A 62 -7.45 2.82 0.00
CA ILE A 62 -5.99 2.69 0.01
C ILE A 62 -5.53 2.00 1.29
N TYR A 63 -6.01 2.48 2.44
CA TYR A 63 -5.66 1.90 3.73
C TYR A 63 -6.13 0.45 3.85
N ASP A 64 -7.38 0.17 3.46
CA ASP A 64 -7.95 -1.18 3.54
C ASP A 64 -7.18 -2.18 2.65
N TRP A 65 -6.67 -1.71 1.51
CA TRP A 65 -5.78 -2.49 0.65
C TRP A 65 -4.43 -2.75 1.29
N LEU A 66 -3.81 -1.73 1.89
CA LEU A 66 -2.52 -1.89 2.55
C LEU A 66 -2.57 -2.85 3.76
N MET A 67 -3.71 -2.96 4.44
CA MET A 67 -3.90 -4.00 5.46
C MET A 67 -3.70 -5.41 4.89
N TRP A 68 -4.12 -5.64 3.64
CA TRP A 68 -3.90 -6.90 2.94
C TRP A 68 -2.46 -7.08 2.48
N VAL A 69 -1.79 -5.99 2.08
CA VAL A 69 -0.35 -6.00 1.77
C VAL A 69 0.46 -6.39 3.01
N GLU A 70 0.18 -5.75 4.14
CA GLU A 70 0.80 -6.05 5.44
C GLU A 70 0.56 -7.51 5.87
N TYR A 71 -0.67 -7.99 5.68
CA TYR A 71 -0.98 -9.39 5.95
C TYR A 71 -0.19 -10.34 5.05
N ALA A 72 -0.13 -10.08 3.74
CA ALA A 72 0.66 -10.86 2.80
C ALA A 72 2.16 -10.83 3.12
N ARG A 73 2.70 -9.68 3.53
CA ARG A 73 4.09 -9.53 3.99
C ARG A 73 4.40 -10.40 5.20
N LYS A 74 3.53 -10.37 6.22
CA LYS A 74 3.67 -11.21 7.42
C LYS A 74 3.60 -12.70 7.10
N LEU A 75 2.74 -13.10 6.15
CA LEU A 75 2.71 -14.48 5.67
C LEU A 75 4.01 -14.85 4.97
N ALA A 76 4.53 -13.99 4.09
CA ALA A 76 5.78 -14.21 3.35
C ALA A 76 7.00 -14.31 4.27
N GLN A 77 6.99 -13.63 5.43
CA GLN A 77 8.05 -13.73 6.44
C GLN A 77 7.99 -15.04 7.23
N LYS A 78 6.82 -15.68 7.30
CA LYS A 78 6.57 -16.83 8.17
C LYS A 78 6.52 -18.16 7.42
N PHE A 79 6.15 -18.14 6.15
CA PHE A 79 5.87 -19.34 5.36
C PHE A 79 6.58 -19.30 4.00
N PRO A 80 6.88 -20.46 3.40
CA PRO A 80 7.33 -20.53 2.01
C PRO A 80 6.31 -19.87 1.06
N PRO A 81 6.75 -19.34 -0.11
CA PRO A 81 5.89 -18.59 -1.03
C PRO A 81 4.55 -19.27 -1.35
N ALA A 82 4.56 -20.53 -1.76
CA ALA A 82 3.34 -21.26 -2.13
C ALA A 82 2.34 -21.39 -0.95
N GLU A 83 2.84 -21.56 0.27
CA GLU A 83 1.98 -21.64 1.46
C GLU A 83 1.43 -20.26 1.85
N ALA A 84 2.25 -19.21 1.78
CA ALA A 84 1.82 -17.83 2.02
C ALA A 84 0.74 -17.39 1.01
N GLU A 85 0.92 -17.71 -0.28
CA GLU A 85 -0.05 -17.46 -1.35
C GLU A 85 -1.39 -18.17 -1.09
N ALA A 86 -1.35 -19.46 -0.73
CA ALA A 86 -2.54 -20.24 -0.41
C ALA A 86 -3.30 -19.68 0.81
N LYS A 87 -2.58 -19.34 1.89
CA LYS A 87 -3.18 -18.73 3.09
C LYS A 87 -3.79 -17.36 2.80
N MET A 88 -3.12 -16.54 2.00
CA MET A 88 -3.65 -15.25 1.58
C MET A 88 -4.97 -15.41 0.83
N SER A 89 -5.00 -16.31 -0.16
CA SER A 89 -6.20 -16.60 -0.94
C SER A 89 -7.34 -17.09 -0.07
N ALA A 90 -7.07 -18.04 0.83
CA ALA A 90 -8.08 -18.58 1.74
C ALA A 90 -8.69 -17.52 2.69
N ARG A 91 -7.88 -16.56 3.16
CA ARG A 91 -8.34 -15.53 4.12
C ARG A 91 -9.03 -14.35 3.45
N SER A 92 -8.50 -13.87 2.33
CA SER A 92 -8.90 -12.60 1.73
C SER A 92 -9.71 -12.77 0.44
N GLY A 93 -9.75 -13.98 -0.13
CA GLY A 93 -10.25 -14.22 -1.49
C GLY A 93 -9.34 -13.65 -2.59
N ARG A 94 -8.21 -13.03 -2.23
CA ARG A 94 -7.28 -12.40 -3.18
C ARG A 94 -6.20 -13.38 -3.59
N ALA A 95 -6.00 -13.52 -4.89
CA ALA A 95 -4.87 -14.25 -5.44
C ALA A 95 -3.64 -13.34 -5.44
N ILE A 96 -2.55 -13.82 -4.84
CA ILE A 96 -1.25 -13.16 -4.86
C ILE A 96 -0.20 -14.12 -5.42
N LYS A 97 0.91 -13.56 -5.91
CA LYS A 97 2.15 -14.26 -6.19
C LYS A 97 3.29 -13.61 -5.42
N ILE A 98 4.11 -14.40 -4.75
CA ILE A 98 5.29 -13.96 -4.02
C ILE A 98 6.52 -14.44 -4.79
N ALA A 99 7.22 -13.50 -5.42
CA ALA A 99 8.41 -13.77 -6.21
C ALA A 99 9.35 -12.57 -6.20
N ASP A 100 10.66 -12.82 -6.23
CA ASP A 100 11.70 -11.78 -6.35
C ASP A 100 11.57 -10.64 -5.31
N GLY A 101 11.22 -11.00 -4.07
CA GLY A 101 11.02 -10.03 -2.99
C GLY A 101 9.76 -9.17 -3.13
N LYS A 102 8.80 -9.54 -3.99
CA LYS A 102 7.58 -8.78 -4.27
C LYS A 102 6.32 -9.57 -3.96
N ILE A 103 5.29 -8.85 -3.52
CA ILE A 103 3.90 -9.32 -3.46
C ILE A 103 3.19 -8.77 -4.70
N ILE A 104 2.61 -9.66 -5.52
CA ILE A 104 1.93 -9.31 -6.76
C ILE A 104 0.48 -9.78 -6.67
N PHE A 105 -0.48 -8.86 -6.61
CA PHE A 105 -1.90 -9.18 -6.70
C PHE A 105 -2.27 -9.49 -8.15
N VAL A 106 -2.46 -10.78 -8.46
CA VAL A 106 -2.48 -11.25 -9.86
C VAL A 106 -3.74 -10.84 -10.62
N ASN A 107 -4.84 -10.57 -9.91
CA ASN A 107 -6.12 -10.16 -10.50
C ASN A 107 -6.23 -8.64 -10.70
N GLU A 108 -5.28 -7.85 -10.20
CA GLU A 108 -5.29 -6.40 -10.37
C GLU A 108 -4.77 -6.00 -11.76
N PRO A 109 -5.30 -4.94 -12.39
CA PRO A 109 -4.76 -4.39 -13.65
C PRO A 109 -3.26 -4.08 -13.54
N LYS A 110 -2.51 -4.20 -14.65
CA LYS A 110 -1.03 -4.01 -14.65
C LYS A 110 -0.60 -2.62 -14.15
N ASP A 111 -1.42 -1.63 -14.42
CA ASP A 111 -1.31 -0.22 -14.07
C ASP A 111 -1.96 0.14 -12.72
N SER A 112 -2.54 -0.84 -12.02
CA SER A 112 -3.14 -0.62 -10.70
C SER A 112 -2.07 -0.31 -9.67
N LEU A 113 -2.29 0.76 -8.90
CA LEU A 113 -1.46 1.14 -7.76
C LEU A 113 -1.46 0.09 -6.63
N PHE A 114 -2.39 -0.87 -6.67
CA PHE A 114 -2.49 -1.97 -5.71
C PHE A 114 -1.87 -3.29 -6.21
N ARG A 115 -1.24 -3.29 -7.39
CA ARG A 115 -0.80 -4.54 -8.00
C ARG A 115 0.47 -5.11 -7.36
N THR A 116 1.49 -4.28 -7.16
CA THR A 116 2.84 -4.78 -6.82
C THR A 116 3.42 -4.00 -5.66
N PHE A 117 3.89 -4.72 -4.65
CA PHE A 117 4.56 -4.16 -3.47
C PHE A 117 5.88 -4.87 -3.24
N ASP A 118 6.92 -4.12 -2.91
CA ASP A 118 8.23 -4.65 -2.53
C ASP A 118 8.22 -4.98 -1.03
N ILE A 119 8.38 -6.27 -0.70
CA ILE A 119 8.30 -6.80 0.66
C ILE A 119 9.27 -6.07 1.61
N ASN A 120 10.43 -5.65 1.10
CA ASN A 120 11.49 -5.01 1.88
C ASN A 120 11.30 -3.50 2.02
N LYS A 121 10.46 -2.89 1.18
CA LYS A 121 10.11 -1.47 1.25
C LYS A 121 8.72 -1.22 1.86
N VAL A 122 7.95 -2.27 2.12
CA VAL A 122 6.71 -2.11 2.87
C VAL A 122 7.07 -1.77 4.31
N VAL A 123 6.82 -0.50 4.66
CA VAL A 123 7.02 0.11 5.98
C VAL A 123 5.69 0.32 6.67
#